data_AF-A0A9Q3PP91-F1
#
_entry.id   AF-A0A9Q3PP91-F1
#
_cell.length_a   1.000
_cell.length_b   1.000
_cell.length_c   1.000
_cell.angle_alpha   90.00
_cell.angle_beta   90.00
_cell.angle_gamma   90.00
#
_symmetry.space_group_name_H-M   'P 1'
#
loop_
_entity.id
_entity.type
_entity.pdbx_description
1 polymer ?
#
loop_
_entity_poly.entity_id
_entity_poly.type
_entity_poly.pdbx_seq_one_letter_code
_entity_poly.pdbx_strand_id
1 'polypeptide(L)'
;MPKEYDCNTHSQCQLFTPTFPASNLMPASYPAVSSLTSKQKLIQLPSGSDLPMMTPPHSIIQTPLLPHQKTGLAFLWDQEISNDKSARNLWATSPPGSTFNVRHIITNKVVSSFESLLTNTPLGGLLADDMGLGKTIQAIALIGNSKERLIANPHCSTPTMIICPPHSITNWQSEISKHAQAGDLHAKIYHAPTNHSLSEADILKYDIIINSYNTITQEFKQTNTPTSFIFKINWHHIILDEAQ
;
A
#
# COMPACT_ATOMS: atom_id res chain seq x y z
N MET A 1 39.72 -13.57 5.66
CA MET A 1 39.16 -13.19 6.97
C MET A 1 39.72 -11.84 7.38
N PRO A 2 38.92 -10.76 7.41
CA PRO A 2 39.37 -9.47 7.94
C PRO A 2 39.00 -9.32 9.42
N LYS A 3 39.89 -8.62 10.14
CA LYS A 3 39.93 -8.40 11.60
C LYS A 3 38.85 -7.41 12.08
N GLU A 4 38.38 -7.63 13.30
CA GLU A 4 37.38 -6.82 14.01
C GLU A 4 37.85 -5.38 14.31
N TYR A 5 36.90 -4.46 14.33
CA TYR A 5 37.04 -3.04 14.63
C TYR A 5 36.56 -2.76 16.07
N ASP A 6 37.39 -2.13 16.91
CA ASP A 6 37.09 -1.77 18.30
C ASP A 6 36.65 -0.29 18.39
N CYS A 7 35.51 -0.06 19.07
CA CYS A 7 34.73 1.17 19.06
C CYS A 7 35.08 2.17 20.17
N ASN A 8 36.15 1.92 20.94
CA ASN A 8 36.48 2.73 22.13
C ASN A 8 37.53 3.85 21.93
N THR A 9 37.89 4.22 20.70
CA THR A 9 39.04 5.11 20.40
C THR A 9 38.74 6.62 20.33
N HIS A 10 37.53 7.09 20.68
CA HIS A 10 37.21 8.53 20.60
C HIS A 10 36.63 9.12 21.89
N SER A 11 37.38 9.04 22.99
CA SER A 11 37.02 9.63 24.29
C SER A 11 37.86 10.86 24.70
N GLN A 12 38.37 11.65 23.75
CA GLN A 12 39.03 12.93 24.07
C GLN A 12 38.64 14.06 23.12
N CYS A 13 37.52 14.73 23.42
CA CYS A 13 37.24 16.06 22.90
C CYS A 13 36.46 16.85 23.96
N GLN A 14 37.15 17.69 24.72
CA GLN A 14 36.53 18.60 25.71
C GLN A 14 36.00 19.84 24.98
N LEU A 15 34.69 20.10 25.07
CA LEU A 15 34.07 21.32 24.57
C LEU A 15 33.95 22.35 25.71
N PHE A 16 34.40 23.57 25.43
CA PHE A 16 34.29 24.76 26.28
C PHE A 16 32.83 25.08 26.63
N THR A 17 32.54 25.34 27.91
CA THR A 17 31.26 25.90 28.37
C THR A 17 31.41 27.38 28.73
N PRO A 18 30.61 28.31 28.18
CA PRO A 18 30.57 29.68 28.68
C PRO A 18 29.71 29.75 29.94
N THR A 19 30.21 30.43 30.97
CA THR A 19 29.53 30.71 32.23
C THR A 19 28.59 31.91 32.10
N PHE A 20 27.29 31.71 32.28
CA PHE A 20 26.33 32.77 32.59
C PHE A 20 25.77 32.56 34.01
N PRO A 21 25.57 33.62 34.82
CA PRO A 21 25.08 33.50 36.19
C PRO A 21 23.59 33.13 36.22
N ALA A 22 23.26 32.06 36.93
CA ALA A 22 21.90 31.59 37.13
C ALA A 22 21.26 32.29 38.34
N SER A 23 20.37 33.25 38.09
CA SER A 23 19.36 33.62 39.08
C SER A 23 18.08 34.07 38.38
N ASN A 24 16.98 33.39 38.71
CA ASN A 24 15.58 33.63 38.32
C ASN A 24 15.06 32.99 37.03
N LEU A 25 15.26 31.69 36.84
CA LEU A 25 14.33 30.88 36.04
C LEU A 25 13.93 29.64 36.84
N MET A 26 12.65 29.57 37.22
CA MET A 26 12.00 28.33 37.63
C MET A 26 12.27 27.28 36.53
N PRO A 27 12.84 26.10 36.85
CA PRO A 27 12.91 25.05 35.87
C PRO A 27 11.49 24.61 35.60
N ALA A 28 11.01 24.83 34.37
CA ALA A 28 9.88 24.07 33.88
C ALA A 28 10.32 22.60 33.91
N SER A 29 9.76 21.83 34.84
CA SER A 29 9.94 20.39 34.92
C SER A 29 9.23 19.76 33.72
N TYR A 30 9.88 19.80 32.57
CA TYR A 30 9.51 18.95 31.45
C TYR A 30 10.11 17.57 31.75
N PRO A 31 9.32 16.47 31.70
CA PRO A 31 9.94 15.17 31.56
C PRO A 31 10.82 15.26 30.31
N ALA A 32 12.09 14.93 30.46
CA ALA A 32 12.99 14.83 29.32
C ALA A 32 12.35 13.87 28.33
N VAL A 33 11.75 14.41 27.27
CA VAL A 33 11.38 13.61 26.10
C VAL A 33 12.71 13.22 25.52
N SER A 34 13.24 12.09 25.98
CA SER A 34 14.41 11.43 25.44
C SER A 34 14.28 11.50 23.93
N SER A 35 15.24 12.13 23.27
CA SER A 35 15.27 12.28 21.83
C SER A 35 15.41 10.90 21.20
N LEU A 36 14.31 10.17 21.12
CA LEU A 36 14.25 8.87 20.48
C LEU A 36 14.75 9.08 19.06
N THR A 37 15.76 8.30 18.70
CA THR A 37 16.27 8.27 17.33
C THR A 37 15.12 7.94 16.38
N SER A 38 15.17 8.39 15.14
CA SER A 38 14.11 8.13 14.15
C SER A 38 13.75 6.64 14.05
N LYS A 39 14.74 5.74 14.28
CA LYS A 39 14.53 4.28 14.37
C LYS A 39 13.64 3.87 15.54
N GLN A 40 13.87 4.40 16.73
CA GLN A 40 13.07 4.08 17.92
C GLN A 40 11.64 4.61 17.81
N LYS A 41 11.45 5.76 17.16
CA LYS A 41 10.11 6.30 16.88
C LYS A 41 9.33 5.46 15.85
N LEU A 42 10.03 4.83 14.90
CA LEU A 42 9.40 3.97 13.89
C LEU A 42 8.84 2.67 14.48
N ILE A 43 9.53 2.12 15.49
CA ILE A 43 9.14 0.86 16.15
C ILE A 43 7.86 1.02 17.00
N GLN A 44 7.57 2.24 17.45
CA GLN A 44 6.38 2.55 18.25
C GLN A 44 5.14 2.85 17.41
N LEU A 45 5.24 2.79 16.09
CA LEU A 45 4.10 3.01 15.22
C LEU A 45 3.15 1.81 15.31
N PRO A 46 1.82 2.05 15.33
CA PRO A 46 0.82 0.99 15.26
C PRO A 46 1.14 0.04 14.12
N SER A 47 1.21 -1.25 14.44
CA SER A 47 1.49 -2.32 13.48
C SER A 47 0.18 -2.72 12.78
N GLY A 48 0.26 -3.12 11.50
CA GLY A 48 -0.89 -3.66 10.77
C GLY A 48 -1.49 -4.94 11.40
N SER A 49 -0.83 -5.52 12.39
CA SER A 49 -1.33 -6.65 13.20
C SER A 49 -2.53 -6.31 14.08
N ASP A 50 -2.78 -5.03 14.35
CA ASP A 50 -3.83 -4.59 15.28
C ASP A 50 -5.16 -4.30 14.56
N LEU A 51 -5.22 -4.58 13.26
CA LEU A 51 -6.40 -4.35 12.45
C LEU A 51 -7.47 -5.43 12.67
N PRO A 52 -8.75 -5.03 12.73
CA PRO A 52 -9.84 -5.99 12.87
C PRO A 52 -9.89 -6.90 11.64
N MET A 53 -10.10 -8.20 11.86
CA MET A 53 -10.25 -9.17 10.77
C MET A 53 -11.43 -8.78 9.87
N MET A 54 -11.20 -8.72 8.56
CA MET A 54 -12.23 -8.43 7.56
C MET A 54 -12.65 -9.71 6.83
N THR A 55 -13.96 -9.89 6.64
CA THR A 55 -14.52 -10.96 5.82
C THR A 55 -14.99 -10.40 4.48
N PRO A 56 -14.61 -10.99 3.35
CA PRO A 56 -15.12 -10.56 2.05
C PRO A 56 -16.57 -10.98 1.84
N PRO A 57 -17.27 -10.37 0.85
CA PRO A 57 -18.64 -10.71 0.53
C PRO A 57 -18.73 -12.14 0.01
N HIS A 58 -19.49 -12.97 0.73
CA HIS A 58 -19.74 -14.36 0.36
C HIS A 58 -20.51 -14.53 -0.97
N SER A 59 -21.20 -13.47 -1.40
CA SER A 59 -21.86 -13.37 -2.70
C SER A 59 -20.88 -13.34 -3.87
N ILE A 60 -19.62 -12.94 -3.66
CA ILE A 60 -18.59 -12.86 -4.72
C ILE A 60 -17.46 -13.85 -4.47
N ILE A 61 -17.06 -14.03 -3.21
CA ILE A 61 -15.95 -14.90 -2.81
C ILE A 61 -16.49 -16.13 -2.07
N GLN A 62 -16.32 -17.31 -2.67
CA GLN A 62 -16.82 -18.56 -2.09
C GLN A 62 -15.88 -19.17 -1.05
N THR A 63 -14.57 -18.91 -1.16
CA THR A 63 -13.58 -19.55 -0.29
C THR A 63 -13.46 -18.81 1.05
N PRO A 64 -13.53 -19.53 2.20
CA PRO A 64 -13.31 -18.91 3.50
C PRO A 64 -11.83 -18.57 3.70
N LEU A 65 -11.53 -17.34 4.13
CA LEU A 65 -10.17 -16.90 4.42
C LEU A 65 -9.72 -17.33 5.81
N LEU A 66 -8.43 -17.63 5.92
CA LEU A 66 -7.75 -17.90 7.19
C LEU A 66 -7.60 -16.59 8.02
N PRO A 67 -7.45 -16.67 9.35
CA PRO A 67 -7.38 -15.49 10.22
C PRO A 67 -6.33 -14.46 9.77
N HIS A 68 -5.12 -14.89 9.43
CA HIS A 68 -4.06 -13.99 8.95
C HIS A 68 -4.42 -13.34 7.62
N GLN A 69 -5.11 -14.07 6.73
CA GLN A 69 -5.56 -13.55 5.45
C GLN A 69 -6.66 -12.50 5.60
N LYS A 70 -7.53 -12.64 6.62
CA LYS A 70 -8.53 -11.62 6.96
C LYS A 70 -7.90 -10.34 7.49
N THR A 71 -6.82 -10.45 8.26
CA THR A 71 -6.04 -9.29 8.71
C THR A 71 -5.30 -8.64 7.54
N GLY A 72 -4.70 -9.44 6.65
CA GLY A 72 -4.08 -8.93 5.41
C GLY A 72 -5.07 -8.21 4.49
N LEU A 73 -6.27 -8.76 4.33
CA LEU A 73 -7.35 -8.10 3.59
C LEU A 73 -7.78 -6.78 4.24
N ALA A 74 -7.95 -6.76 5.57
CA ALA A 74 -8.28 -5.55 6.30
C ALA A 74 -7.21 -4.46 6.15
N PHE A 75 -5.93 -4.85 6.18
CA PHE A 75 -4.81 -3.96 5.93
C PHE A 75 -4.84 -3.35 4.52
N LEU A 76 -5.02 -4.17 3.49
CA LEU A 76 -5.10 -3.68 2.11
C LEU A 76 -6.30 -2.76 1.91
N TRP A 77 -7.44 -3.08 2.52
CA TRP A 77 -8.65 -2.27 2.45
C TRP A 77 -8.50 -0.92 3.16
N ASP A 78 -7.85 -0.89 4.32
CA ASP A 78 -7.52 0.35 5.05
C ASP A 78 -6.66 1.29 4.20
N GLN A 79 -5.68 0.73 3.47
CA GLN A 79 -4.82 1.48 2.53
C GLN A 79 -5.55 1.99 1.27
N GLU A 80 -6.68 1.40 0.92
CA GLU A 80 -7.46 1.77 -0.27
C GLU A 80 -8.49 2.87 0.05
N ILE A 81 -9.04 2.87 1.27
CA ILE A 81 -9.99 3.88 1.71
C ILE A 81 -9.21 5.08 2.25
N SER A 82 -9.33 6.24 1.59
CA SER A 82 -8.67 7.51 1.91
C SER A 82 -9.04 8.15 3.27
N ASN A 83 -9.46 7.35 4.25
CA ASN A 83 -9.85 7.77 5.60
C ASN A 83 -8.81 7.39 6.66
N ASP A 84 -7.60 7.06 6.20
CA ASP A 84 -6.80 6.01 6.81
C ASP A 84 -6.23 6.37 8.20
N LYS A 85 -6.31 5.41 9.12
CA LYS A 85 -5.66 5.42 10.44
C LYS A 85 -4.16 5.10 10.29
N SER A 86 -3.81 4.26 9.32
CA SER A 86 -2.43 3.83 9.08
C SER A 86 -1.58 4.95 8.48
N ALA A 87 -2.16 5.77 7.59
CA ALA A 87 -1.51 6.99 7.07
C ALA A 87 -1.22 8.05 8.17
N ARG A 88 -1.92 7.99 9.32
CA ARG A 88 -1.71 8.88 10.47
C ARG A 88 -0.50 8.49 11.31
N ASN A 89 0.03 7.28 11.17
CA ASN A 89 1.07 6.77 12.06
C ASN A 89 2.33 7.64 12.05
N LEU A 90 2.66 8.26 10.91
CA LEU A 90 3.82 9.17 10.81
C LEU A 90 3.52 10.62 11.18
N TRP A 91 2.32 10.93 11.67
CA TRP A 91 1.88 12.29 11.98
C TRP A 91 1.51 12.43 13.45
N ALA A 92 2.08 13.42 14.13
CA ALA A 92 1.76 13.76 15.51
C ALA A 92 0.95 15.05 15.56
N THR A 93 -0.11 15.07 16.37
CA THR A 93 -0.84 16.30 16.70
C THR A 93 0.02 17.17 17.61
N SER A 94 0.11 18.46 17.28
CA SER A 94 0.84 19.39 18.14
C SER A 94 0.10 19.60 19.48
N PRO A 95 0.81 19.96 20.57
CA PRO A 95 0.18 20.24 21.86
C PRO A 95 -0.88 21.35 21.79
N PRO A 96 -1.88 21.33 22.70
CA PRO A 96 -2.89 22.39 22.80
C PRO A 96 -2.21 23.77 22.98
N GLY A 97 -2.60 24.76 22.18
CA GLY A 97 -2.06 26.13 22.23
C GLY A 97 -0.98 26.46 21.18
N SER A 98 -0.63 25.52 20.31
CA SER A 98 0.25 25.75 19.16
C SER A 98 -0.52 26.18 17.90
N THR A 99 0.09 26.98 17.03
CA THR A 99 -0.53 27.50 15.79
C THR A 99 -0.67 26.46 14.67
N PHE A 100 -0.21 25.24 14.89
CA PHE A 100 -0.10 24.21 13.87
C PHE A 100 -0.75 22.92 14.34
N ASN A 101 -1.63 22.34 13.54
CA ASN A 101 -2.44 21.21 14.00
C ASN A 101 -1.73 19.85 13.87
N VAL A 102 -0.85 19.65 12.89
CA VAL A 102 -0.21 18.34 12.64
C VAL A 102 1.23 18.47 12.15
N ARG A 103 2.13 17.62 12.66
CA ARG A 103 3.56 17.54 12.29
C ARG A 103 3.96 16.12 11.87
N HIS A 104 4.70 15.99 10.77
CA HIS A 104 5.30 14.72 10.36
C HIS A 104 6.50 14.37 11.25
N ILE A 105 6.52 13.16 11.81
CA ILE A 105 7.47 12.72 12.84
C ILE A 105 8.92 12.72 12.33
N ILE A 106 9.13 12.42 11.04
CA ILE A 106 10.48 12.26 10.46
C ILE A 106 10.95 13.55 9.79
N THR A 107 10.15 14.10 8.89
CA THR A 107 10.55 15.26 8.08
C THR A 107 10.32 16.59 8.79
N ASN A 108 9.64 16.59 9.95
CA ASN A 108 9.17 17.78 10.66
C ASN A 108 8.30 18.71 9.81
N LYS A 109 7.77 18.26 8.66
CA LYS A 109 6.82 19.03 7.85
C LYS A 109 5.58 19.30 8.67
N VAL A 110 5.12 20.55 8.64
CA VAL A 110 3.96 21.01 9.39
C VAL A 110 2.82 21.31 8.43
N VAL A 111 1.62 20.88 8.79
CA VAL A 111 0.42 21.03 7.97
C VAL A 111 -0.74 21.56 8.84
N SER A 112 -1.56 22.41 8.24
CA SER A 112 -2.70 23.06 8.89
C SER A 112 -3.88 22.12 9.14
N SER A 113 -4.10 21.12 8.30
CA SER A 113 -5.15 20.11 8.49
C SER A 113 -4.74 18.73 7.97
N PHE A 114 -5.21 17.67 8.63
CA PHE A 114 -4.95 16.30 8.22
C PHE A 114 -5.63 15.93 6.89
N GLU A 115 -6.77 16.56 6.57
CA GLU A 115 -7.51 16.34 5.33
C GLU A 115 -6.65 16.64 4.08
N SER A 116 -5.79 17.65 4.13
CA SER A 116 -4.89 17.98 3.01
C SER A 116 -3.79 16.93 2.75
N LEU A 117 -3.57 16.01 3.70
CA LEU A 117 -2.65 14.89 3.56
C LEU A 117 -3.33 13.71 2.86
N LEU A 118 -4.58 13.43 3.23
CA LEU A 118 -5.37 12.31 2.71
C LEU A 118 -5.60 12.41 1.19
N THR A 119 -5.57 13.62 0.63
CA THR A 119 -5.74 13.83 -0.83
C THR A 119 -4.47 13.54 -1.64
N ASN A 120 -3.30 13.44 -1.00
CA ASN A 120 -2.00 13.34 -1.68
C ASN A 120 -1.23 12.07 -1.33
N THR A 121 -1.80 11.17 -0.53
CA THR A 121 -1.20 9.87 -0.23
C THR A 121 -1.51 8.88 -1.34
N PRO A 122 -0.50 8.19 -1.90
CA PRO A 122 -0.78 7.09 -2.81
C PRO A 122 -1.61 6.04 -2.08
N LEU A 123 -2.67 5.56 -2.74
CA LEU A 123 -3.52 4.49 -2.22
C LEU A 123 -2.93 3.14 -2.60
N GLY A 124 -3.11 2.16 -1.72
CA GLY A 124 -2.60 0.80 -1.88
C GLY A 124 -1.42 0.48 -0.97
N GLY A 125 -0.88 -0.73 -1.09
CA GLY A 125 0.14 -1.23 -0.17
C GLY A 125 0.96 -2.37 -0.74
N LEU A 126 1.94 -2.81 0.06
CA LEU A 126 2.79 -3.95 -0.26
C LEU A 126 2.36 -5.15 0.58
N LEU A 127 2.03 -6.25 -0.09
CA LEU A 127 1.78 -7.54 0.57
C LEU A 127 3.01 -8.43 0.43
N ALA A 128 3.90 -8.35 1.40
CA ALA A 128 5.18 -9.06 1.42
C ALA A 128 5.18 -10.28 2.36
N ASP A 129 4.03 -10.93 2.51
CA ASP A 129 3.88 -12.18 3.27
C ASP A 129 4.77 -13.29 2.68
N ASP A 130 5.22 -14.21 3.53
CA ASP A 130 5.98 -15.40 3.11
C ASP A 130 5.25 -16.19 2.00
N MET A 131 6.03 -16.90 1.18
CA MET A 131 5.51 -17.78 0.14
C MET A 131 4.60 -18.85 0.77
N GLY A 132 3.43 -19.08 0.18
CA GLY A 132 2.46 -20.07 0.67
C GLY A 132 1.41 -19.56 1.65
N LEU A 133 1.49 -18.30 2.11
CA LEU A 133 0.48 -17.72 3.02
C LEU A 133 -0.85 -17.33 2.33
N GLY A 134 -0.95 -17.52 1.01
CA GLY A 134 -2.16 -17.26 0.23
C GLY A 134 -2.33 -15.80 -0.17
N LYS A 135 -1.24 -15.13 -0.59
CA LYS A 135 -1.30 -13.76 -1.12
C LYS A 135 -2.27 -13.60 -2.28
N THR A 136 -2.31 -14.59 -3.18
CA THR A 136 -3.23 -14.62 -4.33
C THR A 136 -4.69 -14.55 -3.90
N ILE A 137 -5.11 -15.37 -2.91
CA ILE A 137 -6.50 -15.33 -2.44
C ILE A 137 -6.82 -14.02 -1.70
N GLN A 138 -5.87 -13.46 -0.95
CA GLN A 138 -6.05 -12.13 -0.33
C GLN A 138 -6.29 -11.04 -1.39
N ALA A 139 -5.52 -11.06 -2.48
CA ALA A 139 -5.69 -10.15 -3.60
C ALA A 139 -7.04 -10.35 -4.32
N ILE A 140 -7.47 -11.59 -4.57
CA ILE A 140 -8.78 -11.89 -5.15
C ILE A 140 -9.91 -11.39 -4.24
N ALA A 141 -9.78 -11.58 -2.92
CA ALA A 141 -10.75 -11.11 -1.95
C ALA A 141 -10.84 -9.57 -1.91
N LEU A 142 -9.72 -8.87 -2.09
CA LEU A 142 -9.69 -7.41 -2.22
C LEU A 142 -10.49 -6.95 -3.45
N ILE A 143 -10.25 -7.57 -4.61
CA ILE A 143 -11.00 -7.27 -5.84
C ILE A 143 -12.50 -7.50 -5.63
N GLY A 144 -12.87 -8.59 -4.95
CA GLY A 144 -14.27 -8.88 -4.62
C GLY A 144 -14.92 -7.83 -3.73
N ASN A 145 -14.23 -7.37 -2.68
CA ASN A 145 -14.71 -6.27 -1.82
C ASN A 145 -14.93 -4.98 -2.61
N SER A 146 -13.96 -4.61 -3.46
CA SER A 146 -14.08 -3.40 -4.27
C SER A 146 -15.22 -3.51 -5.28
N LYS A 147 -15.42 -4.68 -5.89
CA LYS A 147 -16.55 -4.94 -6.80
C LYS A 147 -17.90 -4.71 -6.13
N GLU A 148 -18.12 -5.22 -4.91
CA GLU A 148 -19.37 -4.98 -4.18
C GLU A 148 -19.64 -3.48 -3.98
N ARG A 149 -18.59 -2.72 -3.64
CA ARG A 149 -18.68 -1.26 -3.47
C ARG A 149 -18.93 -0.51 -4.79
N LEU A 150 -18.36 -1.00 -5.89
CA LEU A 150 -18.56 -0.44 -7.23
C LEU A 150 -19.96 -0.74 -7.78
N ILE A 151 -20.54 -1.91 -7.46
CA ILE A 151 -21.94 -2.21 -7.76
C ILE A 151 -22.87 -1.20 -7.08
N ALA A 152 -22.55 -0.80 -5.84
CA ALA A 152 -23.29 0.25 -5.14
C ALA A 152 -23.08 1.66 -5.75
N ASN A 153 -22.03 1.88 -6.55
CA ASN A 153 -21.71 3.16 -7.21
C ASN A 153 -21.34 2.95 -8.70
N PRO A 154 -22.33 2.76 -9.60
CA PRO A 154 -22.10 2.34 -10.99
C PRO A 154 -21.27 3.31 -11.85
N HIS A 155 -21.14 4.57 -11.44
CA HIS A 155 -20.38 5.59 -12.16
C HIS A 155 -18.85 5.39 -12.12
N CYS A 156 -18.34 4.41 -11.37
CA CYS A 156 -16.90 4.19 -11.15
C CYS A 156 -16.42 2.76 -11.47
N SER A 157 -17.16 1.98 -12.27
CA SER A 157 -16.80 0.58 -12.57
C SER A 157 -15.59 0.50 -13.53
N THR A 158 -14.38 0.62 -13.00
CA THR A 158 -13.14 0.37 -13.72
C THR A 158 -12.59 -1.04 -13.41
N PRO A 159 -11.91 -1.69 -14.37
CA PRO A 159 -11.39 -3.04 -14.19
C PRO A 159 -10.11 -3.06 -13.34
N THR A 160 -9.75 -4.23 -12.82
CA THR A 160 -8.45 -4.50 -12.17
C THR A 160 -7.47 -5.12 -13.16
N MET A 161 -6.24 -4.61 -13.21
CA MET A 161 -5.15 -5.21 -13.97
C MET A 161 -4.23 -6.01 -13.05
N ILE A 162 -3.96 -7.26 -13.40
CA ILE A 162 -2.97 -8.12 -12.76
C ILE A 162 -1.80 -8.27 -13.72
N ILE A 163 -0.60 -7.90 -13.28
CA ILE A 163 0.64 -8.10 -14.03
C ILE A 163 1.46 -9.14 -13.28
N CYS A 164 1.76 -10.25 -13.95
CA CYS A 164 2.48 -11.36 -13.35
C CYS A 164 3.50 -11.96 -14.33
N PRO A 165 4.43 -12.81 -13.84
CA PRO A 165 5.30 -13.60 -14.72
C PRO A 165 4.47 -14.49 -15.67
N PRO A 166 4.95 -14.78 -16.90
CA PRO A 166 4.19 -15.57 -17.88
C PRO A 166 3.72 -16.93 -17.37
N HIS A 167 4.50 -17.57 -16.49
CA HIS A 167 4.18 -18.87 -15.91
C HIS A 167 3.07 -18.82 -14.85
N SER A 168 2.77 -17.64 -14.29
CA SER A 168 1.74 -17.45 -13.25
C SER A 168 0.37 -17.08 -13.83
N ILE A 169 0.27 -16.76 -15.12
CA ILE A 169 -0.98 -16.30 -15.76
C ILE A 169 -2.10 -17.33 -15.64
N THR A 170 -1.81 -18.59 -15.98
CA THR A 170 -2.78 -19.68 -15.91
C THR A 170 -3.14 -20.02 -14.47
N ASN A 171 -2.18 -19.89 -13.55
CA ASN A 171 -2.41 -20.05 -12.12
C ASN A 171 -3.39 -18.99 -11.59
N TRP A 172 -3.20 -17.72 -11.94
CA TRP A 172 -4.14 -16.65 -11.59
C TRP A 172 -5.55 -16.92 -12.12
N GLN A 173 -5.67 -17.34 -13.38
CA GLN A 173 -6.98 -17.68 -13.95
C GLN A 173 -7.67 -18.83 -13.19
N SER A 174 -6.91 -19.87 -12.83
CA SER A 174 -7.40 -21.01 -12.06
C SER A 174 -7.82 -20.60 -10.64
N GLU A 175 -6.99 -19.82 -9.95
CA GLU A 175 -7.27 -19.38 -8.58
C GLU A 175 -8.47 -18.43 -8.52
N ILE A 176 -8.64 -17.54 -9.50
CA ILE A 176 -9.85 -16.70 -9.62
C ILE A 176 -11.08 -17.59 -9.79
N SER A 177 -11.04 -18.56 -10.70
CA SER A 177 -12.16 -19.48 -10.95
C SER A 177 -12.50 -20.36 -9.74
N LYS A 178 -11.49 -20.68 -8.93
CA LYS A 178 -11.61 -21.51 -7.72
C LYS A 178 -12.11 -20.71 -6.51
N HIS A 179 -11.76 -19.44 -6.39
CA HIS A 179 -12.06 -18.65 -5.19
C HIS A 179 -13.26 -17.71 -5.33
N ALA A 180 -13.59 -17.31 -6.56
CA ALA A 180 -14.79 -16.55 -6.86
C ALA A 180 -16.01 -17.47 -6.99
N GLN A 181 -17.19 -16.91 -6.74
CA GLN A 181 -18.47 -17.51 -7.12
C GLN A 181 -18.58 -17.57 -8.66
N ALA A 182 -19.30 -18.57 -9.15
CA ALA A 182 -19.41 -18.82 -10.59
C ALA A 182 -20.13 -17.65 -11.29
N GLY A 183 -19.40 -16.95 -12.17
CA GLY A 183 -19.92 -15.81 -12.94
C GLY A 183 -19.77 -14.45 -12.27
N ASP A 184 -19.15 -14.37 -11.09
CA ASP A 184 -19.01 -13.11 -10.37
C ASP A 184 -17.70 -12.37 -10.62
N LEU A 185 -16.59 -13.04 -10.96
CA LEU A 185 -15.34 -12.36 -11.36
C LEU A 185 -14.93 -12.84 -12.75
N HIS A 186 -15.22 -12.03 -13.77
CA HIS A 186 -14.84 -12.32 -15.15
C HIS A 186 -13.41 -11.89 -15.43
N ALA A 187 -12.52 -12.88 -15.53
CA ALA A 187 -11.11 -12.67 -15.85
C ALA A 187 -10.80 -12.93 -17.33
N LYS A 188 -10.05 -12.03 -17.96
CA LYS A 188 -9.53 -12.18 -19.33
C LYS A 188 -8.01 -12.10 -19.35
N ILE A 189 -7.39 -13.08 -19.99
CA ILE A 189 -5.95 -13.02 -20.30
C ILE A 189 -5.77 -12.10 -21.51
N TYR A 190 -4.97 -11.07 -21.34
CA TYR A 190 -4.54 -10.18 -22.40
C TYR A 190 -3.10 -10.48 -22.79
N HIS A 191 -2.89 -10.77 -24.08
CA HIS A 191 -1.58 -11.02 -24.67
C HIS A 191 -1.57 -10.43 -26.08
N ALA A 192 -0.67 -9.49 -26.35
CA ALA A 192 -0.36 -9.06 -27.71
C ALA A 192 0.69 -10.01 -28.32
N PRO A 193 0.56 -10.43 -29.60
CA PRO A 193 -0.29 -9.85 -30.63
C PRO A 193 -1.66 -10.53 -30.83
N THR A 194 -1.93 -11.64 -30.14
CA THR A 194 -3.16 -12.45 -30.34
C THR A 194 -4.45 -11.70 -30.04
N ASN A 195 -4.39 -10.65 -29.21
CA ASN A 195 -5.56 -9.86 -28.81
C ASN A 195 -5.56 -8.42 -29.38
N HIS A 196 -4.82 -8.14 -30.46
CA HIS A 196 -4.80 -6.79 -31.07
C HIS A 196 -6.17 -6.29 -31.57
N SER A 197 -7.13 -7.20 -31.77
CA SER A 197 -8.50 -6.86 -32.16
C SER A 197 -9.40 -6.44 -31.00
N LEU A 198 -8.97 -6.64 -29.74
CA LEU A 198 -9.76 -6.20 -28.59
C LEU A 198 -9.73 -4.68 -28.52
N SER A 199 -10.92 -4.09 -28.45
CA SER A 199 -11.08 -2.66 -28.21
C SER A 199 -11.09 -2.35 -26.71
N GLU A 200 -10.90 -1.08 -26.36
CA GLU A 200 -11.12 -0.59 -24.99
C GLU A 200 -12.50 -1.00 -24.45
N ALA A 201 -13.54 -0.91 -25.27
CA ALA A 201 -14.90 -1.28 -24.91
C ALA A 201 -15.07 -2.79 -24.64
N ASP A 202 -14.22 -3.64 -25.22
CA ASP A 202 -14.25 -5.08 -24.93
C ASP A 202 -13.59 -5.41 -23.61
N ILE A 203 -12.54 -4.67 -23.25
CA ILE A 203 -11.81 -4.83 -21.99
C ILE A 203 -12.64 -4.39 -20.79
N LEU A 204 -13.38 -3.28 -20.94
CA LEU A 204 -14.28 -2.78 -19.90
C LEU A 204 -15.45 -3.72 -19.55
N LYS A 205 -15.68 -4.80 -20.32
CA LYS A 205 -16.68 -5.83 -20.01
C LYS A 205 -16.20 -6.83 -18.95
N TYR A 206 -14.90 -6.88 -18.68
CA TYR A 206 -14.29 -7.81 -17.74
C TYR A 206 -13.98 -7.11 -16.41
N ASP A 207 -14.05 -7.86 -15.32
CA ASP A 207 -13.67 -7.36 -14.00
C ASP A 207 -12.14 -7.34 -13.83
N ILE A 208 -11.47 -8.34 -14.41
CA ILE A 208 -10.04 -8.58 -14.23
C ILE A 208 -9.36 -8.80 -15.58
N ILE A 209 -8.27 -8.08 -15.82
CA ILE A 209 -7.38 -8.29 -16.97
C ILE A 209 -6.04 -8.79 -16.47
N ILE A 210 -5.65 -9.99 -16.90
CA ILE A 210 -4.38 -10.61 -16.55
C ILE A 210 -3.41 -10.39 -17.70
N ASN A 211 -2.26 -9.80 -17.40
CA ASN A 211 -1.22 -9.47 -18.35
C ASN A 211 0.16 -9.93 -17.85
N SER A 212 1.13 -10.02 -18.76
CA SER A 212 2.51 -10.33 -18.43
C SER A 212 3.39 -9.09 -18.44
N TYR A 213 4.44 -9.09 -17.62
CA TYR A 213 5.47 -8.03 -17.66
C TYR A 213 6.06 -7.85 -19.06
N ASN A 214 6.28 -8.95 -19.78
CA ASN A 214 6.84 -8.92 -21.14
C ASN A 214 5.90 -8.19 -22.11
N THR A 215 4.61 -8.49 -22.05
CA THR A 215 3.59 -7.87 -22.91
C THR A 215 3.46 -6.37 -22.63
N ILE A 216 3.37 -5.96 -21.36
CA ILE A 216 3.33 -4.54 -20.98
C ILE A 216 4.58 -3.81 -21.47
N THR A 217 5.76 -4.41 -21.29
CA THR A 217 7.03 -3.80 -21.72
C THR A 217 7.11 -3.66 -23.23
N GLN A 218 6.65 -4.65 -24.00
CA GLN A 218 6.62 -4.59 -25.45
C GLN A 218 5.70 -3.50 -25.97
N GLU A 219 4.49 -3.40 -25.41
CA GLU A 219 3.53 -2.35 -25.80
C GLU A 219 4.03 -0.95 -25.43
N PHE A 220 4.74 -0.81 -24.32
CA PHE A 220 5.37 0.46 -23.94
C PHE A 220 6.47 0.87 -24.92
N LYS A 221 7.33 -0.07 -25.35
CA LYS A 221 8.47 0.19 -26.25
C LYS A 221 8.09 0.48 -27.69
N GLN A 222 6.98 -0.08 -28.18
CA GLN A 222 6.59 0.06 -29.58
C GLN A 222 6.19 1.50 -29.96
N THR A 223 6.03 2.39 -28.98
CA THR A 223 5.46 3.71 -29.24
C THR A 223 6.18 4.79 -28.43
N ASN A 224 6.81 5.77 -29.09
CA ASN A 224 7.34 6.99 -28.42
C ASN A 224 6.22 7.85 -27.78
N THR A 225 4.95 7.51 -28.06
CA THR A 225 3.73 8.00 -27.41
C THR A 225 2.82 6.79 -27.15
N PRO A 226 2.41 6.44 -25.92
CA PRO A 226 1.65 5.21 -25.66
C PRO A 226 0.32 5.20 -26.42
N THR A 227 0.29 4.56 -27.61
CA THR A 227 -0.94 4.47 -28.41
C THR A 227 -1.81 3.30 -27.99
N SER A 228 -1.22 2.29 -27.32
CA SER A 228 -1.96 1.16 -26.78
C SER A 228 -3.01 1.65 -25.78
N PHE A 229 -4.24 1.17 -25.96
CA PHE A 229 -5.36 1.53 -25.12
C PHE A 229 -5.16 1.09 -23.66
N ILE A 230 -4.29 0.08 -23.41
CA ILE A 230 -4.02 -0.41 -22.04
C ILE A 230 -3.48 0.70 -21.11
N PHE A 231 -2.77 1.68 -21.69
CA PHE A 231 -2.23 2.84 -20.96
C PHE A 231 -3.19 4.04 -20.94
N LYS A 232 -4.34 3.95 -21.63
CA LYS A 232 -5.39 4.99 -21.64
C LYS A 232 -6.53 4.66 -20.68
N ILE A 233 -6.71 3.39 -20.36
CA ILE A 233 -7.70 2.92 -19.39
C ILE A 233 -7.30 3.36 -17.98
N ASN A 234 -8.27 3.93 -17.26
CA ASN A 234 -8.15 4.09 -15.81
C ASN A 234 -8.43 2.75 -15.14
N TRP A 235 -7.41 2.18 -14.50
CA TRP A 235 -7.52 0.94 -13.76
C TRP A 235 -7.98 1.20 -12.32
N HIS A 236 -8.85 0.34 -11.80
CA HIS A 236 -9.23 0.39 -10.39
C HIS A 236 -8.07 -0.03 -9.50
N HIS A 237 -7.50 -1.20 -9.77
CA HIS A 237 -6.27 -1.69 -9.17
C HIS A 237 -5.25 -2.07 -10.23
N ILE A 238 -3.98 -1.92 -9.90
CA ILE A 238 -2.87 -2.57 -10.60
C ILE A 238 -2.15 -3.45 -9.58
N ILE A 239 -2.25 -4.76 -9.75
CA ILE A 239 -1.65 -5.77 -8.88
C ILE A 239 -0.40 -6.29 -9.59
N LEU A 240 0.75 -6.16 -8.94
CA LEU A 240 2.04 -6.64 -9.43
C LEU A 240 2.42 -7.89 -8.64
N ASP A 241 2.47 -9.03 -9.30
CA ASP A 241 2.84 -10.31 -8.69
C ASP A 241 4.31 -10.63 -8.94
N GLU A 242 5.02 -11.15 -7.92
CA GLU A 242 6.47 -11.42 -7.97
C GLU A 242 7.31 -10.21 -8.44
N ALA A 243 6.96 -9.01 -7.97
CA ALA A 243 7.70 -7.79 -8.26
C ALA A 243 9.02 -7.74 -7.44
N GLN A 244 10.10 -8.26 -8.03
CA GLN A 244 11.46 -8.29 -7.48
C GLN A 244 12.37 -7.25 -8.13
#